data_AF-A0A0K9XUG0-F1
#
_entry.id   AF-A0A0K9XUG0-F1
#
_cell.length_a   1.000
_cell.length_b   1.000
_cell.length_c   1.000
_cell.angle_alpha   90.00
_cell.angle_beta   90.00
_cell.angle_gamma   90.00
#
_symmetry.space_group_name_H-M   'P 1'
#
loop_
_entity.id
_entity.type
_entity.pdbx_description
1 polymer ?
#
loop_
_entity_poly.entity_id
_entity_poly.type
_entity_poly.pdbx_seq_one_letter_code
_entity_poly.pdbx_strand_id
1 'polypeptide(L)'
;MNSYPFNKTTKVKIVSYNTDFLSEFPIPLPPIGKNVDSTMIKRLISEQTFPIKLEKILGKESLEGIKQTKTLNFKETFELSQLLYNTCGKFKNDMREVNKCFFPRNAVLFLDDNNIVFEILEICFECQRMQFNSEKSLEINAMCDNFYPRIEKVFKDRSFQTQYNRSY
;
A
#
# COMPACT_ATOMS: atom_id res chain seq x y z
N MET A 1 -21.01 8.30 -4.79
CA MET A 1 -20.45 6.94 -5.00
C MET A 1 -21.04 6.05 -3.91
N ASN A 2 -21.75 4.97 -4.27
CA ASN A 2 -22.58 4.22 -3.31
C ASN A 2 -21.92 2.94 -2.78
N SER A 3 -20.78 2.54 -3.35
CA SER A 3 -20.03 1.36 -2.90
C SER A 3 -19.11 1.70 -1.74
N TYR A 4 -18.98 0.77 -0.79
CA TYR A 4 -17.92 0.83 0.21
C TYR A 4 -16.54 0.61 -0.47
N PRO A 5 -15.45 1.28 -0.02
CA PRO A 5 -15.37 2.23 1.10
C PRO A 5 -15.84 3.66 0.76
N PHE A 6 -15.98 3.99 -0.51
CA PHE A 6 -16.25 5.34 -1.00
C PHE A 6 -17.53 6.00 -0.47
N ASN A 7 -18.55 5.23 -0.10
CA ASN A 7 -19.78 5.75 0.50
C ASN A 7 -19.60 6.31 1.91
N LYS A 8 -18.51 5.96 2.61
CA LYS A 8 -18.14 6.48 3.93
C LYS A 8 -16.92 7.41 3.90
N THR A 9 -16.34 7.60 2.73
CA THR A 9 -15.10 8.36 2.57
C THR A 9 -15.37 9.86 2.44
N THR A 10 -14.74 10.64 3.30
CA THR A 10 -14.69 12.11 3.17
C THR A 10 -13.44 12.55 2.43
N LYS A 11 -12.30 11.87 2.65
CA LYS A 11 -11.02 12.16 1.97
C LYS A 11 -10.34 10.89 1.52
N VAL A 12 -9.75 10.94 0.33
CA VAL A 12 -8.88 9.89 -0.19
C VAL A 12 -7.45 10.41 -0.22
N LYS A 13 -6.52 9.63 0.33
CA LYS A 13 -5.09 9.87 0.17
C LYS A 13 -4.46 8.72 -0.59
N ILE A 14 -3.52 9.04 -1.49
CA ILE A 14 -2.59 8.06 -2.03
C ILE A 14 -1.26 8.19 -1.32
N VAL A 15 -0.59 7.07 -1.09
CA VAL A 15 0.71 7.01 -0.43
C VAL A 15 1.69 6.13 -1.18
N SER A 16 2.97 6.50 -1.13
CA SER A 16 4.07 5.55 -1.34
C SER A 16 4.85 5.37 -0.05
N TYR A 17 5.10 4.12 0.27
CA TYR A 17 5.78 3.71 1.49
C TYR A 17 6.66 2.50 1.19
N ASN A 18 7.60 2.22 2.08
CA ASN A 18 8.55 1.12 1.96
C ASN A 18 9.39 1.09 0.67
N THR A 19 9.39 2.13 -0.18
CA THR A 19 10.10 2.12 -1.48
C THR A 19 11.61 1.96 -1.35
N ASP A 20 12.16 2.31 -0.18
CA ASP A 20 13.58 2.15 0.17
C ASP A 20 13.95 0.75 0.72
N PHE A 21 12.96 -0.15 0.91
CA PHE A 21 13.21 -1.50 1.44
C PHE A 21 13.14 -2.56 0.35
N LEU A 22 14.09 -3.49 0.32
CA LEU A 22 14.05 -4.59 -0.64
C LEU A 22 12.90 -5.58 -0.36
N SER A 23 12.64 -5.86 0.92
CA SER A 23 11.65 -6.84 1.37
C SER A 23 11.08 -6.47 2.74
N GLU A 24 10.14 -7.28 3.23
CA GLU A 24 9.61 -7.19 4.60
C GLU A 24 10.67 -7.50 5.68
N PHE A 25 11.74 -8.19 5.30
CA PHE A 25 12.87 -8.47 6.18
C PHE A 25 13.89 -7.35 6.09
N PRO A 26 14.34 -6.80 7.23
CA PRO A 26 15.35 -5.77 7.24
C PRO A 26 16.73 -6.37 6.88
N ILE A 27 17.55 -5.59 6.17
CA ILE A 27 18.89 -5.99 5.72
C ILE A 27 19.91 -5.04 6.34
N PRO A 28 21.05 -5.54 6.87
CA PRO A 28 21.45 -6.94 6.95
C PRO A 28 20.64 -7.72 7.99
N LEU A 29 20.35 -8.99 7.70
CA LEU A 29 19.77 -9.90 8.69
C LEU A 29 20.71 -9.99 9.91
N PRO A 30 20.19 -10.13 11.14
CA PRO A 30 21.03 -10.30 12.31
C PRO A 30 21.95 -11.52 12.13
N PRO A 31 23.23 -11.42 12.53
CA PRO A 31 24.20 -12.50 12.31
C PRO A 31 23.73 -13.80 12.97
N ILE A 32 23.65 -14.89 12.19
CA ILE A 32 23.20 -16.21 12.64
C ILE A 32 24.43 -17.05 13.02
N GLY A 33 24.64 -17.28 14.32
CA GLY A 33 25.57 -18.28 14.84
C GLY A 33 27.03 -17.83 15.07
N LYS A 34 27.51 -18.18 16.29
CA LYS A 34 28.86 -18.06 16.90
C LYS A 34 29.33 -16.66 17.38
N ASN A 35 29.58 -16.59 18.70
CA ASN A 35 30.29 -15.54 19.46
C ASN A 35 29.98 -14.08 19.10
N VAL A 36 28.72 -13.76 18.80
CA VAL A 36 28.30 -12.37 18.63
C VAL A 36 27.92 -11.81 20.00
N ASP A 37 28.59 -10.74 20.42
CA ASP A 37 28.28 -10.05 21.66
C ASP A 37 26.84 -9.52 21.63
N SER A 38 26.08 -9.81 22.69
CA SER A 38 24.71 -9.32 22.87
C SER A 38 24.61 -7.79 22.80
N THR A 39 25.67 -7.06 23.16
CA THR A 39 25.73 -5.59 23.01
C THR A 39 25.81 -5.17 21.55
N MET A 40 26.58 -5.89 20.74
CA MET A 40 26.71 -5.64 19.30
C MET A 40 25.40 -5.96 18.56
N ILE A 41 24.71 -7.05 18.94
CA ILE A 41 23.38 -7.38 18.40
C ILE A 41 22.37 -6.28 18.76
N LYS A 42 22.34 -5.83 20.02
CA LYS A 42 21.44 -4.75 20.44
C LYS A 42 21.68 -3.46 19.67
N ARG A 43 22.95 -3.11 19.42
CA ARG A 43 23.30 -1.93 18.61
C ARG A 43 22.80 -2.07 17.17
N LEU A 44 23.09 -3.21 16.52
CA LEU A 44 22.63 -3.50 15.16
C LEU A 44 21.10 -3.42 15.05
N ILE A 45 20.36 -3.99 15.99
CA ILE A 45 18.89 -3.93 16.01
C ILE A 45 18.40 -2.50 16.26
N SER A 46 19.06 -1.72 17.12
CA SER A 46 18.65 -0.35 17.42
C SER A 46 18.86 0.63 16.27
N GLU A 47 19.84 0.36 15.41
CA GLU A 47 20.15 1.16 14.22
C GLU A 47 19.39 0.68 12.98
N GLN A 48 18.74 -0.49 13.06
CA GLN A 48 18.03 -1.10 11.95
C GLN A 48 16.68 -0.42 11.69
N THR A 49 16.44 -0.05 10.44
CA THR A 49 15.13 0.43 9.99
C THR A 49 14.26 -0.74 9.59
N PHE A 50 12.95 -0.62 9.89
CA PHE A 50 11.97 -1.63 9.58
C PHE A 50 10.93 -1.10 8.58
N PRO A 51 10.46 -1.94 7.65
CA PRO A 51 9.32 -1.60 6.81
C PRO A 51 8.10 -1.21 7.65
N ILE A 52 7.37 -0.21 7.17
CA ILE A 52 6.12 0.26 7.75
C ILE A 52 5.04 -0.79 7.47
N LYS A 53 4.31 -1.18 8.51
CA LYS A 53 3.08 -1.97 8.40
C LYS A 53 1.88 -1.03 8.43
N LEU A 54 1.21 -0.80 7.30
CA LEU A 54 0.11 0.18 7.21
C LEU A 54 -1.09 -0.15 8.09
N GLU A 55 -1.30 -1.42 8.43
CA GLU A 55 -2.31 -1.83 9.42
C GLU A 55 -2.19 -1.06 10.74
N LYS A 56 -0.98 -0.65 11.14
CA LYS A 56 -0.74 0.13 12.37
C LYS A 56 -1.28 1.56 12.31
N ILE A 57 -1.69 2.03 11.12
CA ILE A 57 -2.23 3.37 10.86
C ILE A 57 -3.77 3.34 10.85
N LEU A 58 -4.39 2.16 10.78
CA LEU A 58 -5.84 2.02 10.95
C LEU A 58 -6.30 2.63 12.26
N GLY A 59 -7.37 3.42 12.21
CA GLY A 59 -7.90 4.12 13.38
C GLY A 59 -7.06 5.32 13.82
N LYS A 60 -6.07 5.76 13.04
CA LYS A 60 -5.23 6.92 13.34
C LYS A 60 -5.35 8.01 12.29
N GLU A 61 -5.04 9.24 12.71
CA GLU A 61 -4.90 10.41 11.82
C GLU A 61 -3.46 10.55 11.27
N SER A 62 -2.46 10.18 12.07
CA SER A 62 -1.03 10.35 11.75
C SER A 62 -0.52 9.30 10.75
N LEU A 63 0.20 9.77 9.72
CA LEU A 63 0.87 8.96 8.69
C LEU A 63 2.40 8.92 8.92
N GLU A 64 2.82 8.79 10.18
CA GLU A 64 4.24 8.78 10.54
C GLU A 64 5.07 7.78 9.74
N GLY A 65 6.23 8.23 9.26
CA GLY A 65 7.16 7.44 8.45
C GLY A 65 6.83 7.38 6.94
N ILE A 66 5.63 7.78 6.52
CA ILE A 66 5.25 7.81 5.10
C ILE A 66 5.73 9.12 4.46
N LYS A 67 6.71 9.01 3.55
CA LYS A 67 7.34 10.18 2.90
C LYS A 67 6.51 10.79 1.78
N GLN A 68 5.81 9.97 0.99
CA GLN A 68 5.00 10.46 -0.13
C GLN A 68 3.52 10.28 0.20
N THR A 69 2.80 11.39 0.41
CA THR A 69 1.35 11.40 0.60
C THR A 69 0.73 12.51 -0.22
N LYS A 70 -0.45 12.26 -0.77
CA LYS A 70 -1.25 13.28 -1.46
C LYS A 70 -2.73 13.01 -1.24
N THR A 71 -3.44 14.02 -0.76
CA THR A 71 -4.91 14.04 -0.75
C THR A 71 -5.41 14.27 -2.18
N LEU A 72 -6.27 13.38 -2.65
CA LEU A 72 -6.91 13.51 -3.96
C LEU A 72 -8.09 14.48 -3.88
N ASN A 73 -8.26 15.30 -4.91
CA ASN A 73 -9.47 16.10 -5.07
C ASN A 73 -10.64 15.23 -5.56
N PHE A 74 -11.84 15.83 -5.68
CA PHE A 74 -13.04 15.11 -6.10
C PHE A 74 -12.91 14.43 -7.47
N LYS A 75 -12.37 15.14 -8.47
CA LYS A 75 -12.18 14.61 -9.82
C LYS A 75 -11.21 13.41 -9.81
N GLU A 76 -10.07 13.55 -9.13
CA GLU A 76 -9.08 12.49 -9.00
C GLU A 76 -9.63 11.27 -8.25
N THR A 77 -10.40 11.51 -7.19
CA THR A 77 -11.08 10.46 -6.41
C THR A 77 -12.12 9.73 -7.25
N PHE A 78 -12.89 10.47 -8.03
CA PHE A 78 -13.87 9.90 -8.94
C PHE A 78 -13.21 9.04 -10.01
N GLU A 79 -12.17 9.54 -10.69
CA GLU A 79 -11.39 8.79 -11.68
C GLU A 79 -10.81 7.50 -11.09
N LEU A 80 -10.21 7.56 -9.89
CA LEU A 80 -9.72 6.37 -9.20
C LEU A 80 -10.86 5.38 -8.90
N SER A 81 -12.02 5.85 -8.47
CA SER A 81 -13.17 4.98 -8.20
C SER A 81 -13.67 4.27 -9.45
N GLN A 82 -13.68 4.96 -10.60
CA GLN A 82 -14.05 4.36 -11.88
C GLN A 82 -13.03 3.29 -12.29
N LEU A 83 -11.75 3.55 -12.07
CA LEU A 83 -10.68 2.57 -12.35
C LEU A 83 -10.79 1.32 -11.47
N LEU A 84 -11.16 1.47 -10.19
CA LEU A 84 -11.28 0.33 -9.26
C LEU A 84 -12.60 -0.47 -9.46
N TYR A 85 -13.72 0.22 -9.72
CA TYR A 85 -15.07 -0.38 -9.63
C TYR A 85 -15.91 -0.28 -10.91
N ASN A 86 -15.44 0.37 -11.99
CA ASN A 86 -16.21 0.49 -13.24
C ASN A 86 -15.45 0.20 -14.55
N THR A 87 -14.31 -0.49 -14.46
CA THR A 87 -13.46 -0.91 -15.57
C THR A 87 -13.78 -2.30 -16.15
N CYS A 88 -14.34 -3.27 -15.40
CA CYS A 88 -14.64 -4.63 -15.88
C CYS A 88 -15.64 -5.40 -14.99
N GLY A 89 -16.12 -6.59 -15.43
CA GLY A 89 -17.09 -7.41 -14.69
C GLY A 89 -16.71 -7.67 -13.24
N LYS A 90 -17.70 -7.69 -12.33
CA LYS A 90 -17.52 -7.90 -10.89
C LYS A 90 -17.32 -9.38 -10.60
N PHE A 91 -16.18 -9.79 -10.04
CA PHE A 91 -15.99 -11.15 -9.52
C PHE A 91 -15.66 -11.08 -8.03
N LYS A 92 -16.25 -11.99 -7.25
CA LYS A 92 -15.86 -12.18 -5.85
C LYS A 92 -14.49 -12.83 -5.83
N ASN A 93 -13.49 -12.09 -5.36
CA ASN A 93 -12.16 -12.63 -5.04
C ASN A 93 -11.50 -13.34 -6.24
N ASP A 94 -10.86 -12.58 -7.14
CA ASP A 94 -9.93 -13.19 -8.09
C ASP A 94 -8.65 -13.57 -7.31
N MET A 95 -8.74 -14.68 -6.56
CA MET A 95 -7.59 -15.42 -6.04
C MET A 95 -6.83 -16.01 -7.23
N ARG A 96 -6.20 -15.16 -8.03
CA ARG A 96 -5.12 -15.65 -8.89
C ARG A 96 -3.91 -15.78 -8.00
N GLU A 97 -3.55 -17.02 -7.69
CA GLU A 97 -2.29 -17.38 -7.07
C GLU A 97 -1.14 -16.80 -7.91
N VAL A 98 -0.68 -15.63 -7.53
CA VAL A 98 0.66 -15.18 -7.90
C VAL A 98 1.52 -15.56 -6.71
N ASN A 99 2.32 -16.63 -6.84
CA ASN A 99 3.31 -17.12 -5.87
C ASN A 99 4.43 -16.11 -5.54
N LYS A 100 4.16 -14.80 -5.64
CA LYS A 100 5.07 -13.71 -5.35
C LYS A 100 4.71 -13.14 -3.98
N CYS A 101 5.72 -12.98 -3.13
CA CYS A 101 5.60 -12.31 -1.84
C CYS A 101 4.87 -10.97 -2.02
N PHE A 102 3.87 -10.69 -1.19
CA PHE A 102 3.14 -9.43 -1.23
C PHE A 102 3.88 -8.39 -0.39
N PHE A 103 4.74 -7.59 -1.03
CA PHE A 103 5.42 -6.48 -0.37
C PHE A 103 4.96 -5.15 -0.99
N PRO A 104 3.79 -4.64 -0.58
CA PRO A 104 3.21 -3.43 -1.13
C PRO A 104 4.08 -2.19 -0.84
N ARG A 105 4.08 -1.28 -1.81
CA ARG A 105 4.83 0.00 -1.75
C ARG A 105 3.93 1.20 -1.95
N ASN A 106 2.66 0.97 -2.23
CA ASN A 106 1.67 1.98 -2.51
C ASN A 106 0.38 1.60 -1.82
N ALA A 107 -0.39 2.61 -1.41
CA ALA A 107 -1.72 2.37 -0.92
C ALA A 107 -2.65 3.54 -1.22
N VAL A 108 -3.94 3.24 -1.19
CA VAL A 108 -5.03 4.21 -1.13
C VAL A 108 -5.60 4.16 0.28
N LEU A 109 -5.58 5.29 0.98
CA LEU A 109 -6.14 5.46 2.31
C LEU A 109 -7.50 6.14 2.18
N PHE A 110 -8.51 5.59 2.83
CA PHE A 110 -9.86 6.14 2.91
C PHE A 110 -10.07 6.68 4.32
N LEU A 111 -10.37 7.98 4.40
CA LEU A 111 -10.52 8.69 5.66
C LEU A 111 -11.96 9.17 5.82
N ASP A 112 -12.44 9.13 7.07
CA ASP A 112 -13.74 9.67 7.46
C ASP A 112 -13.69 11.20 7.65
N ASP A 113 -14.78 11.76 8.15
CA ASP A 113 -14.92 13.18 8.50
C ASP A 113 -13.99 13.64 9.64
N ASN A 114 -13.56 12.72 10.51
CA ASN A 114 -12.61 12.97 11.59
C ASN A 114 -11.14 12.81 11.16
N ASN A 115 -10.86 12.66 9.86
CA ASN A 115 -9.54 12.34 9.31
C ASN A 115 -8.96 11.01 9.81
N ILE A 116 -9.79 10.07 10.24
CA ILE A 116 -9.36 8.76 10.70
C ILE A 116 -9.32 7.81 9.50
N VAL A 117 -8.20 7.12 9.32
CA VAL A 117 -8.08 6.05 8.31
C VAL A 117 -8.91 4.85 8.74
N PHE A 118 -10.01 4.57 8.01
CA PHE A 118 -10.89 3.44 8.31
C PHE A 118 -10.75 2.28 7.32
N GLU A 119 -10.18 2.52 6.15
CA GLU A 119 -9.89 1.50 5.14
C GLU A 119 -8.61 1.84 4.36
N ILE A 120 -7.92 0.81 3.93
CA ILE A 120 -6.63 0.83 3.24
C ILE A 120 -6.71 -0.21 2.13
N LEU A 121 -6.44 0.24 0.91
CA LEU A 121 -6.14 -0.63 -0.24
C LEU A 121 -4.63 -0.61 -0.45
N GLU A 122 -3.95 -1.68 -0.05
CA GLU A 122 -2.52 -1.88 -0.32
C GLU A 122 -2.33 -2.38 -1.75
N ILE A 123 -1.32 -1.87 -2.43
CA ILE A 123 -1.02 -2.16 -3.83
C ILE A 123 0.48 -2.46 -3.97
N CYS A 124 0.78 -3.62 -4.54
CA CYS A 124 2.11 -3.98 -5.01
C CYS A 124 2.08 -4.06 -6.54
N PHE A 125 2.57 -3.01 -7.22
CA PHE A 125 2.63 -2.99 -8.69
C PHE A 125 3.60 -4.03 -9.25
N GLU A 126 4.72 -4.28 -8.56
CA GLU A 126 5.72 -5.31 -8.94
C GLU A 126 5.14 -6.74 -8.85
N CYS A 127 4.29 -6.96 -7.85
CA CYS A 127 3.62 -8.24 -7.61
C CYS A 127 2.38 -8.39 -8.50
N GLN A 128 1.86 -7.29 -9.04
CA GLN A 128 0.51 -7.22 -9.61
C GLN A 128 -0.52 -7.80 -8.63
N ARG A 129 -0.49 -7.32 -7.38
CA ARG A 129 -1.43 -7.70 -6.33
C ARG A 129 -1.94 -6.46 -5.60
N MET A 130 -3.19 -6.48 -5.18
CA MET A 130 -3.76 -5.52 -4.24
C MET A 130 -4.58 -6.23 -3.19
N GLN A 131 -4.72 -5.61 -2.03
CA GLN A 131 -5.46 -6.18 -0.91
C GLN A 131 -6.06 -5.06 -0.08
N PHE A 132 -7.33 -5.20 0.26
CA PHE A 132 -7.94 -4.38 1.29
C PHE A 132 -7.62 -4.91 2.68
N ASN A 133 -7.53 -4.03 3.67
CA ASN A 133 -7.37 -4.46 5.05
C ASN A 133 -8.67 -5.03 5.65
N SER A 134 -9.83 -4.72 5.06
CA SER A 134 -11.11 -5.29 5.49
C SER A 134 -11.77 -6.16 4.42
N GLU A 135 -12.48 -7.20 4.87
CA GLU A 135 -13.27 -8.09 4.01
C GLU A 135 -14.51 -7.40 3.39
N LYS A 136 -14.89 -6.21 3.90
CA LYS A 136 -16.05 -5.47 3.39
C LYS A 136 -15.79 -4.83 2.01
N SER A 137 -14.52 -4.64 1.68
CA SER A 137 -14.08 -3.97 0.44
C SER A 137 -13.69 -4.95 -0.67
N LEU A 138 -14.03 -6.24 -0.57
CA LEU A 138 -13.55 -7.27 -1.49
C LEU A 138 -14.11 -7.21 -2.93
N GLU A 139 -15.06 -6.32 -3.22
CA GLU A 139 -15.68 -6.22 -4.55
C GLU A 139 -14.94 -5.24 -5.48
N ILE A 140 -13.68 -5.54 -5.82
CA ILE A 140 -13.00 -4.85 -6.95
C ILE A 140 -13.39 -5.56 -8.25
N ASN A 141 -13.43 -4.84 -9.37
CA ASN A 141 -13.62 -5.46 -10.68
C ASN A 141 -12.56 -6.53 -10.97
N ALA A 142 -12.90 -7.49 -11.83
CA ALA A 142 -11.90 -8.38 -12.42
C ALA A 142 -10.76 -7.58 -13.03
N MET A 143 -9.54 -8.08 -12.80
CA MET A 143 -8.32 -7.53 -13.37
C MET A 143 -8.32 -7.79 -14.87
N CYS A 144 -8.86 -6.84 -15.63
CA CYS A 144 -8.72 -6.83 -17.06
C CYS A 144 -7.31 -6.44 -17.51
N ASP A 145 -7.00 -6.73 -18.77
CA ASP A 145 -5.75 -6.33 -19.39
C ASP A 145 -5.46 -4.85 -19.14
N ASN A 146 -4.24 -4.56 -18.70
CA ASN A 146 -3.77 -3.21 -18.34
C ASN A 146 -4.39 -2.55 -17.09
N PHE A 147 -5.08 -3.29 -16.21
CA PHE A 147 -5.58 -2.73 -14.95
C PHE A 147 -4.46 -2.10 -14.10
N TYR A 148 -3.42 -2.87 -13.77
CA TYR A 148 -2.31 -2.39 -12.95
C TYR A 148 -1.56 -1.20 -13.55
N PRO A 149 -1.16 -1.22 -14.84
CA PRO A 149 -0.56 -0.05 -15.49
C PRO A 149 -1.41 1.22 -15.40
N ARG A 150 -2.74 1.11 -15.51
CA ARG A 150 -3.65 2.28 -15.41
C ARG A 150 -3.67 2.86 -14.00
N ILE A 151 -3.74 2.01 -12.97
CA ILE A 151 -3.68 2.46 -11.58
C ILE A 151 -2.28 3.01 -11.26
N GLU A 152 -1.21 2.34 -11.71
CA GLU A 152 0.18 2.79 -11.50
C GLU A 152 0.42 4.18 -12.11
N LYS A 153 -0.20 4.45 -13.26
CA LYS A 153 -0.16 5.78 -13.90
C LYS A 153 -0.72 6.88 -13.00
N VAL A 154 -1.76 6.62 -12.20
CA VAL A 154 -2.30 7.60 -11.23
C VAL A 154 -1.21 8.02 -10.22
N PHE A 155 -0.37 7.08 -9.78
CA PHE A 155 0.75 7.37 -8.88
C PHE A 155 1.90 8.07 -9.62
N LYS A 156 2.33 7.52 -10.77
CA LYS A 156 3.46 8.05 -11.56
C LYS A 156 3.21 9.47 -12.07
N ASP A 157 2.00 9.79 -12.54
CA ASP A 157 1.62 11.14 -13.00
C ASP A 157 1.69 12.19 -11.86
N ARG A 158 1.82 11.75 -10.60
CA ARG A 158 1.97 12.58 -9.40
C ARG A 158 3.36 12.46 -8.77
N SER A 159 4.33 11.86 -9.49
CA SER A 159 5.71 11.64 -9.05
C SER A 159 5.84 10.69 -7.85
N PHE A 160 4.88 9.78 -7.65
CA PHE A 160 4.96 8.75 -6.62
C PHE A 160 5.83 7.59 -7.11
N GLN A 161 6.76 7.15 -6.27
CA GLN A 161 7.51 5.92 -6.52
C GLN A 161 6.57 4.71 -6.36
N THR A 162 6.65 3.76 -7.28
CA THR A 162 5.72 2.61 -7.37
C THR A 162 6.41 1.27 -7.27
N GLN A 163 7.75 1.28 -7.20
CA GLN A 163 8.62 0.12 -7.22
C GLN A 163 9.80 0.38 -6.27
N TYR A 164 10.60 -0.66 -6.00
CA TYR A 164 11.81 -0.53 -5.19
C TYR A 164 12.78 0.51 -5.78
N ASN A 165 13.23 1.44 -4.94
CA ASN A 165 14.27 2.40 -5.32
C ASN A 165 15.64 1.71 -5.26
N ARG A 166 16.15 1.27 -6.41
CA ARG A 166 17.53 0.80 -6.54
C ARG A 166 18.47 2.01 -6.59
N SER A 167 18.76 2.59 -5.43
CA SER A 167 19.89 3.51 -5.31
C SER A 167 21.19 2.70 -5.39
N TYR A 168 21.90 2.80 -6.53
CA TYR A 168 23.26 2.30 -6.73
C TYR A 168 24.28 3.38 -6.34
#